data_AF-A0A7L4ZGM0-F1
#
_entry.id   AF-A0A7L4ZGM0-F1
#
_cell.length_a   1.000
_cell.length_b   1.000
_cell.length_c   1.000
_cell.angle_alpha   90.00
_cell.angle_beta   90.00
_cell.angle_gamma   90.00
#
_symmetry.space_group_name_H-M   'P 1'
#
loop_
_entity.id
_entity.type
_entity.pdbx_description
1 polymer ?
#
loop_
_entity_poly.entity_id
_entity_poly.type
_entity_poly.pdbx_seq_one_letter_code
_entity_poly.pdbx_strand_id
1 'polypeptide(L)'
;MKINETLRHLYLLVILLSLSLKVSGQDAKPMIKDINSKTLNKILAVESTDINNDNFTDIVYIKSVNNTWSLIGYLYVSINNKNGGFKNPIEIATFKGLVVNSESIILGDYNNDGNLDIGVILTTGNYGDSFYYWEGDGNGNFQNKTTFKQ
;
A
#
# COMPACT_ATOMS: atom_id res chain seq x y z
N MET A 1 -32.18 -16.41 30.02
CA MET A 1 -30.87 -17.00 29.72
C MET A 1 -29.81 -16.03 30.23
N LYS A 2 -29.27 -16.25 31.44
CA LYS A 2 -28.26 -15.36 32.03
C LYS A 2 -26.91 -15.64 31.35
N ILE A 3 -26.48 -14.74 30.47
CA ILE A 3 -25.12 -14.78 29.93
C ILE A 3 -24.19 -14.61 31.13
N ASN A 4 -23.31 -15.59 31.35
CA ASN A 4 -22.38 -15.61 32.47
C ASN A 4 -21.53 -14.35 32.45
N GLU A 5 -21.55 -13.56 33.52
CA GLU A 5 -20.78 -12.32 33.69
C GLU A 5 -19.29 -12.53 33.35
N THR A 6 -18.73 -13.72 33.56
CA THR A 6 -17.35 -14.08 33.21
C THR A 6 -17.08 -14.04 31.69
N LEU A 7 -18.05 -14.43 30.85
CA LEU A 7 -17.94 -14.37 29.38
C LEU A 7 -18.03 -12.92 28.88
N ARG A 8 -18.78 -12.04 29.58
CA ARG A 8 -18.85 -10.61 29.25
C ARG A 8 -17.51 -9.90 29.52
N HIS A 9 -16.82 -10.27 30.59
CA HIS A 9 -15.50 -9.70 30.91
C HIS A 9 -14.42 -10.20 29.95
N LEU A 10 -14.49 -11.47 29.49
CA LEU A 10 -13.55 -12.00 28.50
C LEU A 10 -13.73 -11.33 27.12
N TYR A 11 -14.98 -11.06 26.71
CA TYR A 11 -15.26 -10.33 25.46
C TYR A 11 -14.78 -8.87 25.51
N LEU A 12 -14.93 -8.19 26.66
CA LEU A 12 -14.42 -6.83 26.85
C LEU A 12 -12.88 -6.78 26.87
N LEU A 13 -12.22 -7.81 27.41
CA LEU A 13 -10.76 -7.88 27.42
C LEU A 13 -10.17 -8.09 26.01
N VAL A 14 -10.81 -8.91 25.16
CA VAL A 14 -10.41 -9.11 23.75
C VAL A 14 -10.60 -7.83 22.93
N ILE A 15 -11.68 -7.08 23.17
CA ILE A 15 -11.92 -5.78 22.51
C ILE A 15 -10.88 -4.74 22.96
N LEU A 16 -10.50 -4.73 24.25
CA LEU A 16 -9.46 -3.82 24.78
C LEU A 16 -8.05 -4.18 24.29
N LEU A 17 -7.74 -5.45 24.05
CA LEU A 17 -6.48 -5.90 23.45
C LEU A 17 -6.40 -5.55 21.95
N SER A 18 -7.52 -5.47 21.24
CA SER A 18 -7.56 -4.96 19.86
C SER A 18 -7.53 -3.43 19.75
N LEU A 19 -7.66 -2.71 20.88
CA LEU A 19 -7.65 -1.24 20.94
C LEU A 19 -6.33 -0.65 21.46
N SER A 20 -5.23 -1.42 21.44
CA SER A 20 -3.93 -0.92 21.84
C SER A 20 -3.32 0.00 20.77
N LEU A 21 -3.32 1.31 21.09
CA LEU A 21 -2.43 2.39 20.63
C LEU A 21 -2.46 2.77 19.13
N LYS A 22 -3.35 3.70 18.79
CA LYS A 22 -2.99 4.83 17.91
C LYS A 22 -2.73 6.06 18.77
N VAL A 23 -1.53 6.11 19.32
CA VAL A 23 -0.85 7.33 19.81
C VAL A 23 0.39 7.42 18.91
N SER A 24 0.66 8.45 18.15
CA SER A 24 0.34 9.87 18.26
C SER A 24 0.12 10.44 16.87
N GLY A 25 -0.66 11.52 16.77
CA GLY A 25 -0.51 12.43 15.65
C GLY A 25 0.93 12.93 15.65
N GLN A 26 1.72 12.43 14.72
CA GLN A 26 2.90 13.15 14.24
C GLN A 26 2.52 13.66 12.87
N ASP A 27 2.62 14.98 12.72
CA ASP A 27 2.35 15.71 11.50
C ASP A 27 3.19 15.13 10.37
N ALA A 28 2.65 14.12 9.69
CA ALA A 28 3.06 13.81 8.34
C ALA A 28 2.77 15.08 7.56
N LYS A 29 3.82 15.88 7.30
CA LYS A 29 3.72 16.97 6.32
C LYS A 29 3.01 16.36 5.13
N PRO A 30 1.86 16.91 4.70
CA PRO A 30 1.19 16.35 3.55
C PRO A 30 2.21 16.32 2.42
N MET A 31 2.50 15.11 1.91
CA MET A 31 3.36 14.92 0.74
C MET A 31 2.74 15.56 -0.52
N ILE A 32 1.56 16.17 -0.38
CA ILE A 32 0.89 17.00 -1.37
C ILE A 32 1.34 18.46 -1.18
N LYS A 33 2.53 18.79 -1.69
CA LYS A 33 2.84 20.17 -2.05
C LYS A 33 2.55 20.29 -3.54
N ASP A 34 1.32 20.69 -3.89
CA ASP A 34 0.96 21.39 -5.14
C ASP A 34 -0.57 21.40 -5.33
N ILE A 35 -1.25 22.41 -4.78
CA ILE A 35 -2.69 22.65 -4.99
C ILE A 35 -2.96 23.49 -6.27
N ASN A 36 -1.92 23.89 -7.01
CA ASN A 36 -2.06 24.82 -8.15
C ASN A 36 -1.55 24.30 -9.51
N SER A 37 -1.27 23.00 -9.68
CA SER A 37 -0.84 22.49 -10.98
C SER A 37 -2.01 21.85 -11.74
N LYS A 38 -2.10 22.11 -13.06
CA LYS A 38 -3.01 21.41 -14.01
C LYS A 38 -2.84 19.88 -14.01
N THR A 39 -1.87 19.35 -13.27
CA THR A 39 -1.59 17.94 -13.05
C THR A 39 -2.24 17.51 -11.74
N LEU A 40 -3.31 16.71 -11.82
CA LEU A 40 -3.90 16.07 -10.65
C LEU A 40 -3.03 14.88 -10.26
N ASN A 41 -2.31 15.03 -9.14
CA ASN A 41 -1.62 13.93 -8.46
C ASN A 41 -2.58 13.30 -7.46
N LYS A 42 -2.96 12.04 -7.65
CA LYS A 42 -3.88 11.32 -6.76
C LYS A 42 -3.19 10.07 -6.21
N ILE A 43 -3.30 9.85 -4.89
CA ILE A 43 -3.02 8.53 -4.31
C ILE A 43 -4.26 7.68 -4.49
N LEU A 44 -4.08 6.50 -5.06
CA LEU A 44 -5.18 5.64 -5.49
C LEU A 44 -5.33 4.42 -4.59
N ALA A 45 -4.22 3.86 -4.15
CA ALA A 45 -4.16 2.79 -3.16
C ALA A 45 -2.95 3.01 -2.25
N VAL A 46 -3.06 2.58 -0.99
CA VAL A 46 -1.97 2.59 -0.02
C VAL A 46 -2.11 1.38 0.89
N GLU A 47 -0.99 0.70 1.13
CA GLU A 47 -0.84 -0.35 2.12
C GLU A 47 0.34 -0.02 3.02
N SER A 48 0.28 -0.45 4.28
CA SER A 48 1.32 -0.19 5.27
C SER A 48 1.66 -1.45 6.04
N THR A 49 2.94 -1.84 6.01
CA THR A 49 3.48 -3.01 6.72
C THR A 49 4.99 -2.84 6.88
N ASP A 50 5.63 -3.66 7.71
CA ASP A 50 7.09 -3.76 7.78
C ASP A 50 7.58 -4.55 6.55
N ILE A 51 8.07 -3.86 5.52
CA ILE A 51 8.43 -4.46 4.24
C ILE A 51 9.84 -5.07 4.32
N ASN A 52 10.72 -4.47 5.12
CA ASN A 52 12.12 -4.85 5.22
C ASN A 52 12.49 -5.51 6.56
N ASN A 53 11.48 -6.01 7.30
CA ASN A 53 11.63 -6.73 8.57
C ASN A 53 12.47 -5.98 9.61
N ASP A 54 12.38 -4.64 9.63
CA ASP A 54 13.19 -3.81 10.52
C ASP A 54 12.43 -3.30 11.76
N ASN A 55 11.20 -3.79 11.94
CA ASN A 55 10.20 -3.44 12.95
C ASN A 55 9.63 -2.02 12.82
N PHE A 56 9.80 -1.36 11.68
CA PHE A 56 9.16 -0.07 11.40
C PHE A 56 8.20 -0.21 10.23
N THR A 57 6.98 0.33 10.39
CA THR A 57 6.00 0.30 9.32
C THR A 57 6.45 1.18 8.14
N ASP A 58 6.51 0.58 6.97
CA ASP A 58 6.76 1.18 5.67
C ASP A 58 5.45 1.39 4.90
N ILE A 59 5.53 1.99 3.71
CA ILE A 59 4.37 2.21 2.85
C ILE A 59 4.61 1.72 1.41
N VAL A 60 3.60 1.08 0.84
CA VAL A 60 3.45 0.84 -0.60
C VAL A 60 2.25 1.62 -1.08
N TYR A 61 2.36 2.35 -2.19
CA TYR A 61 1.25 3.13 -2.70
C TYR A 61 1.28 3.27 -4.21
N ILE A 62 0.08 3.44 -4.78
CA ILE A 62 -0.09 3.81 -6.18
C ILE A 62 -0.41 5.29 -6.25
N LYS A 63 0.40 6.03 -7.00
CA LYS A 63 0.18 7.42 -7.35
C LYS A 63 -0.18 7.52 -8.82
N SER A 64 -1.27 8.20 -9.14
CA SER A 64 -1.56 8.60 -10.51
C SER A 64 -1.24 10.06 -10.76
N VAL A 65 -0.72 10.30 -11.95
CA VAL A 65 -0.43 11.60 -12.52
C VAL A 65 -1.33 11.76 -13.75
N ASN A 66 -2.26 12.71 -13.70
CA ASN A 66 -3.06 13.06 -14.85
C ASN A 66 -2.33 14.13 -15.69
N ASN A 67 -1.94 13.79 -16.92
CA ASN A 67 -1.50 14.78 -17.90
C ASN A 67 -2.59 15.00 -18.95
N THR A 68 -2.44 16.05 -19.79
CA THR A 68 -3.45 16.47 -20.77
C THR A 68 -3.95 15.36 -21.71
N TRP A 69 -3.24 14.24 -21.85
CA TRP A 69 -3.50 13.20 -22.85
C TRP A 69 -3.54 11.77 -22.29
N SER A 70 -3.17 11.55 -21.03
CA SER A 70 -3.02 10.21 -20.46
C SER A 70 -2.96 10.24 -18.94
N LEU A 71 -3.58 9.22 -18.33
CA LEU A 71 -3.43 8.92 -16.92
C LEU A 71 -2.30 7.89 -16.75
N ILE A 72 -1.32 8.21 -15.91
CA ILE A 72 -0.16 7.36 -15.66
C ILE A 72 -0.14 7.03 -14.18
N GLY A 73 -0.17 5.72 -13.85
CA GLY A 73 -0.01 5.22 -12.50
C GLY A 73 1.43 4.84 -12.22
N TYR A 74 1.86 5.04 -10.98
CA TYR A 74 3.18 4.70 -10.50
C TYR A 74 3.03 3.94 -9.19
N LEU A 75 3.61 2.75 -9.12
CA LEU A 75 3.74 1.99 -7.88
C LEU A 75 5.03 2.39 -7.19
N TYR A 76 4.92 2.85 -5.95
CA TYR A 76 6.04 3.26 -5.12
C TYR A 76 6.09 2.47 -3.82
N VAL A 77 7.31 2.28 -3.35
CA VAL A 77 7.62 1.83 -1.98
C VAL A 77 8.36 2.96 -1.28
N SER A 78 8.05 3.22 -0.03
CA SER A 78 8.82 4.18 0.79
C SER A 78 9.09 3.57 2.16
N ILE A 79 10.37 3.38 2.44
CA ILE A 79 10.86 2.78 3.68
C ILE A 79 10.93 3.82 4.78
N ASN A 80 10.52 3.44 5.98
CA ASN A 80 10.58 4.28 7.17
C ASN A 80 12.02 4.74 7.43
N ASN A 81 12.19 6.02 7.76
CA ASN A 81 13.50 6.59 8.06
C ASN A 81 13.87 6.53 9.56
N LYS A 82 13.01 5.93 10.39
CA LYS A 82 13.14 5.81 11.86
C LYS A 82 13.20 7.15 12.59
N ASN A 83 12.79 8.22 11.91
CA ASN A 83 12.84 9.60 12.39
C ASN A 83 11.53 10.35 12.06
N GLY A 84 10.40 9.64 12.16
CA GLY A 84 9.07 10.22 11.94
C GLY A 84 8.70 10.50 10.48
N GLY A 85 9.41 9.90 9.51
CA GLY A 85 9.11 10.03 8.09
C GLY A 85 9.57 8.84 7.25
N PHE A 86 9.67 9.05 5.95
CA PHE A 86 10.08 8.03 4.97
C PHE A 86 11.31 8.48 4.19
N LYS A 87 12.07 7.51 3.68
CA LYS A 87 13.14 7.73 2.69
C LYS A 87 12.53 8.16 1.35
N ASN A 88 13.38 8.57 0.41
CA ASN A 88 12.94 8.84 -0.95
C ASN A 88 12.21 7.61 -1.53
N PRO A 89 11.05 7.78 -2.17
CA PRO A 89 10.31 6.66 -2.74
C PRO A 89 11.11 5.92 -3.81
N ILE A 90 11.04 4.60 -3.78
CA ILE A 90 11.57 3.71 -4.81
C ILE A 90 10.41 3.42 -5.78
N GLU A 91 10.60 3.75 -7.05
CA GLU A 91 9.63 3.39 -8.09
C GLU A 91 9.77 1.90 -8.43
N ILE A 92 8.67 1.16 -8.28
CA ILE A 92 8.62 -0.26 -8.62
C ILE A 92 8.10 -0.46 -10.05
N ALA A 93 7.10 0.35 -10.45
CA ALA A 93 6.50 0.22 -11.76
C ALA A 93 5.78 1.48 -12.24
N THR A 94 5.74 1.65 -13.55
CA THR A 94 4.89 2.62 -14.26
C THR A 94 3.81 1.88 -15.05
N PHE A 95 2.57 2.38 -14.99
CA PHE A 95 1.39 1.89 -15.69
C PHE A 95 0.86 2.97 -16.63
N LYS A 96 0.93 2.75 -17.94
CA LYS A 96 0.45 3.70 -18.95
C LYS A 96 -0.94 3.34 -19.44
N GLY A 97 -1.75 4.35 -19.77
CA GLY A 97 -3.08 4.14 -20.36
C GLY A 97 -4.10 3.60 -19.37
N LEU A 98 -3.89 3.85 -18.08
CA LEU A 98 -4.82 3.44 -17.05
C LEU A 98 -6.14 4.21 -17.21
N VAL A 99 -7.24 3.48 -17.27
CA VAL A 99 -8.58 4.01 -16.99
C VAL A 99 -8.95 3.46 -15.62
N VAL A 100 -8.32 4.02 -14.58
CA VAL A 100 -8.40 3.41 -13.25
C VAL A 100 -9.72 3.73 -12.57
N ASN A 101 -10.49 2.65 -12.38
CA ASN A 101 -11.78 2.67 -11.71
C ASN A 101 -11.69 2.05 -10.30
N SER A 102 -10.80 1.08 -10.12
CA SER A 102 -10.51 0.38 -8.87
C SER A 102 -9.09 -0.16 -8.91
N GLU A 103 -8.39 -0.05 -7.80
CA GLU A 103 -7.02 -0.49 -7.64
C GLU A 103 -6.86 -1.12 -6.27
N SER A 104 -6.10 -2.20 -6.21
CA SER A 104 -5.80 -2.86 -4.95
C SER A 104 -4.36 -3.31 -4.96
N ILE A 105 -3.66 -3.00 -3.88
CA ILE A 105 -2.36 -3.56 -3.55
C ILE A 105 -2.64 -4.70 -2.57
N ILE A 106 -2.01 -5.85 -2.79
CA ILE A 106 -1.98 -6.95 -1.82
C ILE A 106 -0.53 -7.25 -1.49
N LEU A 107 -0.25 -7.49 -0.22
CA LEU A 107 1.08 -7.80 0.29
C LEU A 107 1.03 -9.17 0.96
N GLY A 108 2.03 -9.99 0.70
CA GLY A 108 2.14 -11.33 1.29
C GLY A 108 3.34 -12.08 0.75
N ASP A 109 3.81 -13.07 1.50
CA ASP A 109 4.83 -14.01 1.03
C ASP A 109 4.14 -15.09 0.19
N TYR A 110 4.09 -14.91 -1.13
CA TYR A 110 3.35 -15.82 -2.03
C TYR A 110 4.25 -16.90 -2.62
N ASN A 111 5.56 -16.68 -2.62
CA ASN A 111 6.56 -17.66 -3.08
C ASN A 111 7.18 -18.49 -1.94
N ASN A 112 6.84 -18.20 -0.68
CA ASN A 112 7.34 -18.81 0.56
C ASN A 112 8.86 -18.63 0.77
N ASP A 113 9.40 -17.47 0.37
CA ASP A 113 10.82 -17.15 0.59
C ASP A 113 11.10 -16.39 1.89
N GLY A 114 10.04 -16.04 2.64
CA GLY A 114 10.10 -15.31 3.89
C GLY A 114 10.07 -13.78 3.73
N ASN A 115 9.97 -13.25 2.51
CA ASN A 115 9.86 -11.83 2.22
C ASN A 115 8.47 -11.49 1.69
N LEU A 116 8.05 -10.25 1.90
CA LEU A 116 6.79 -9.77 1.37
C LEU A 116 6.90 -9.50 -0.13
N ASP A 117 5.99 -10.07 -0.91
CA ASP A 117 5.77 -9.77 -2.31
C ASP A 117 4.68 -8.71 -2.49
N ILE A 118 4.60 -8.14 -3.69
CA ILE A 118 3.53 -7.23 -4.10
C ILE A 118 2.66 -7.86 -5.19
N GLY A 119 1.36 -7.92 -4.94
CA GLY A 119 0.34 -8.07 -5.98
C GLY A 119 -0.38 -6.73 -6.23
N VAL A 120 -0.66 -6.41 -7.49
CA VAL A 120 -1.47 -5.25 -7.87
C VAL A 120 -2.53 -5.67 -8.88
N ILE A 121 -3.79 -5.36 -8.58
CA ILE A 121 -4.89 -5.48 -9.53
C ILE A 121 -5.20 -4.09 -10.08
N LEU A 122 -5.15 -3.97 -11.41
CA LEU A 122 -5.55 -2.76 -12.14
C LEU A 122 -6.70 -3.10 -13.07
N THR A 123 -7.85 -2.47 -12.84
CA THR A 123 -8.97 -2.51 -13.79
C THR A 123 -8.80 -1.39 -14.80
N THR A 124 -8.66 -1.73 -16.07
CA THR A 124 -8.43 -0.77 -17.15
C THR A 124 -9.65 -0.63 -18.05
N GLY A 125 -10.81 -0.27 -17.48
CA GLY A 125 -12.04 -0.04 -18.24
C GLY A 125 -12.28 -1.07 -19.36
N ASN A 126 -12.26 -0.62 -20.62
CA ASN A 126 -12.50 -1.45 -21.81
C ASN A 126 -11.38 -2.44 -22.16
N TYR A 127 -10.24 -2.40 -21.48
CA TYR A 127 -9.05 -3.21 -21.77
C TYR A 127 -8.89 -4.43 -20.84
N GLY A 128 -9.85 -4.66 -19.94
CA GLY A 128 -9.84 -5.79 -19.01
C GLY A 128 -9.08 -5.52 -17.71
N ASP A 129 -9.10 -6.52 -16.82
CA ASP A 129 -8.37 -6.52 -15.57
C ASP A 129 -6.96 -7.09 -15.79
N SER A 130 -5.96 -6.45 -15.21
CA SER A 130 -4.58 -6.93 -15.18
C SER A 130 -4.14 -7.15 -13.74
N PHE A 131 -3.58 -8.33 -13.48
CA PHE A 131 -2.89 -8.62 -12.23
C PHE A 131 -1.39 -8.60 -12.47
N TYR A 132 -0.68 -7.85 -11.64
CA TYR A 132 0.77 -7.75 -11.65
C TYR A 132 1.32 -8.28 -10.34
N TYR A 133 2.43 -9.02 -10.42
CA TYR A 133 3.10 -9.63 -9.28
C TYR A 133 4.58 -9.28 -9.31
N TRP A 134 5.16 -8.92 -8.16
CA TRP A 134 6.59 -8.72 -7.96
C TRP A 134 7.06 -9.43 -6.70
N GLU A 135 8.19 -10.11 -6.81
CA GLU A 135 8.85 -10.80 -5.70
C GLU A 135 9.66 -9.81 -4.86
N GLY A 136 9.53 -9.88 -3.54
CA GLY A 136 10.29 -9.05 -2.61
C GLY A 136 11.67 -9.62 -2.28
N ASP A 137 12.65 -8.75 -2.02
CA ASP A 137 14.00 -9.17 -1.60
C ASP A 137 14.25 -9.05 -0.08
N GLY A 138 13.23 -8.66 0.69
CA GLY A 138 13.32 -8.42 2.13
C GLY A 138 14.03 -7.13 2.53
N ASN A 139 14.49 -6.32 1.58
CA ASN A 139 15.17 -5.04 1.83
C ASN A 139 14.39 -3.84 1.29
N GLY A 140 13.14 -4.06 0.86
CA GLY A 140 12.30 -3.05 0.24
C GLY A 140 12.47 -2.91 -1.27
N ASN A 141 13.18 -3.83 -1.92
CA ASN A 141 13.23 -3.91 -3.38
C ASN A 141 12.33 -5.03 -3.89
N PHE A 142 11.87 -4.86 -5.12
CA PHE A 142 10.91 -5.78 -5.75
C PHE A 142 11.33 -6.07 -7.19
N GLN A 143 11.34 -7.35 -7.55
CA GLN A 143 11.89 -7.85 -8.82
C GLN A 143 10.97 -8.90 -9.45
N ASN A 144 11.43 -9.51 -10.55
CA ASN A 144 10.75 -10.63 -11.22
C ASN A 144 9.27 -10.36 -11.54
N LYS A 145 8.99 -9.22 -12.17
CA LYS A 145 7.64 -8.81 -12.54
C LYS A 145 6.96 -9.86 -13.42
N THR A 146 5.86 -10.42 -12.94
CA THR A 146 4.94 -11.25 -13.73
C THR A 146 3.64 -10.50 -13.99
N THR A 147 3.07 -10.69 -15.19
CA THR A 147 1.82 -10.04 -15.59
C THR A 147 0.82 -11.08 -16.08
N PHE A 148 -0.38 -11.04 -15.51
CA PHE A 148 -1.52 -11.84 -15.90
C PHE A 148 -2.59 -10.91 -16.45
N LYS A 149 -3.01 -11.13 -17.70
CA LYS A 149 -4.08 -10.37 -18.34
C LYS A 149 -5.22 -11.32 -18.64
N GLN A 150 -6.44 -10.88 -18.37
CA GLN A 150 -7.64 -11.54 -18.86
C GLN A 150 -8.05 -10.97 -20.21
#